data_AF-A0A1W9W5W5-F1
#
_entry.id   AF-A0A1W9W5W5-F1
#
_cell.length_a   1.000
_cell.length_b   1.000
_cell.length_c   1.000
_cell.angle_alpha   90.00
_cell.angle_beta   90.00
_cell.angle_gamma   90.00
#
_symmetry.space_group_name_H-M   'P 1'
#
loop_
_entity.id
_entity.type
_entity.pdbx_description
1 polymer ?
#
loop_
_entity_poly.entity_id
_entity_poly.type
_entity_poly.pdbx_seq_one_letter_code
_entity_poly.pdbx_strand_id
1 'polypeptide(L)'
;MENPLQMKNPAYPVMSILSGLLVSQVIATFQVFFTNRALYHTLTAIHAEGYLTVPNCQTMGSLLELSTAVCGGLFLTLTVGAGISVATLAAAWVWDRALRRNPFYLIPLLLLWGGFTAGIHWDGFSPFTTLYLTVIPPVVFASALLWMPPVNKNRPRHSGLLHLIPIIILGLLWVPQMEKGLFIHIRDHLLLKNPVGERIVDFYYRYTLYPAEVLKPLHRKLFKTCSLKTLSEGPPKNELRNALLIHDWIETKKLDVDLILERSGNLLVLEDGKGTAMEIPVNEFLSSPATALKRFSSRIDKHRIFRQLTFYSLLFAFPITLYILLYSLFFSFLGGWASAGTASMRSVALCFFTALILLLPLCRNDSRKTDRTLLASPHTQERYWAAKTLGVSQSHEIYEDLLELLKDPSPIVVSAALFSLGQRGERKAISRILQHLKISEHYYVQWYAYKALKNLGWNQKKDIRS
;
A
#
# COMPACT_ATOMS: atom_id res chain seq x y z
N MET A 1 -19.82 45.62 -17.28
CA MET A 1 -20.28 44.27 -16.94
C MET A 1 -19.31 43.28 -17.56
N GLU A 2 -18.35 42.78 -16.80
CA GLU A 2 -17.45 41.73 -17.24
C GLU A 2 -18.22 40.41 -17.32
N ASN A 3 -18.05 39.68 -18.42
CA ASN A 3 -18.73 38.43 -18.70
C ASN A 3 -18.31 37.37 -17.65
N PRO A 4 -19.24 36.72 -16.91
CA PRO A 4 -18.89 35.77 -15.83
C PRO A 4 -18.07 34.56 -16.29
N LEU A 5 -17.95 34.33 -17.60
CA LEU A 5 -17.08 33.30 -18.20
C LEU A 5 -15.59 33.70 -18.29
N GLN A 6 -15.20 34.94 -17.98
CA GLN A 6 -13.78 35.38 -18.02
C GLN A 6 -13.03 35.22 -16.69
N MET A 7 -13.69 34.85 -15.59
CA MET A 7 -13.02 34.46 -14.33
C MET A 7 -12.59 32.99 -14.38
N LYS A 8 -11.55 32.69 -15.16
CA LYS A 8 -10.91 31.38 -15.09
C LYS A 8 -10.42 31.12 -13.66
N ASN A 9 -10.81 29.96 -13.15
CA ASN A 9 -10.96 29.68 -11.73
C ASN A 9 -9.60 29.40 -11.05
N PRO A 10 -9.22 30.08 -9.94
CA PRO A 10 -8.05 29.74 -9.14
C PRO A 10 -8.07 28.28 -8.62
N ALA A 11 -9.23 27.61 -8.68
CA ALA A 11 -9.39 26.19 -8.37
C ALA A 11 -8.94 25.22 -9.48
N TYR A 12 -8.38 25.68 -10.62
CA TYR A 12 -7.95 24.75 -11.68
C TYR A 12 -6.99 23.63 -11.22
N PRO A 13 -6.05 23.83 -10.27
CA PRO A 13 -5.16 22.75 -9.82
C PRO A 13 -5.95 21.63 -9.14
N VAL A 14 -6.89 21.98 -8.26
CA VAL A 14 -7.73 20.99 -7.57
C VAL A 14 -8.67 20.29 -8.54
N MET A 15 -9.31 21.00 -9.49
CA MET A 15 -10.18 20.35 -10.48
C MET A 15 -9.41 19.36 -11.36
N SER A 16 -8.18 19.70 -11.74
CA SER A 16 -7.31 18.83 -12.52
C SER A 16 -6.92 17.58 -11.72
N ILE A 17 -6.49 17.75 -10.47
CA ILE A 17 -6.12 16.62 -9.62
C ILE A 17 -7.34 15.74 -9.30
N LEU A 18 -8.49 16.31 -8.94
CA LEU A 18 -9.72 15.56 -8.68
C LEU A 18 -10.16 14.75 -9.89
N SER A 19 -10.06 15.29 -11.10
CA SER A 19 -10.37 14.53 -12.32
C SER A 19 -9.45 13.32 -12.50
N GLY A 20 -8.16 13.48 -12.21
CA GLY A 20 -7.20 12.37 -12.22
C GLY A 20 -7.44 11.34 -11.13
N LEU A 21 -7.77 11.78 -9.90
CA LEU A 21 -8.11 10.90 -8.79
C LEU A 21 -9.39 10.10 -9.06
N LEU A 22 -10.41 10.70 -9.70
CA LEU A 22 -11.64 10.01 -10.08
C LEU A 22 -11.37 8.90 -11.09
N VAL A 23 -10.63 9.19 -12.17
CA VAL A 23 -10.23 8.18 -13.16
C VAL A 23 -9.36 7.10 -12.51
N SER A 24 -8.40 7.52 -11.68
CA SER A 24 -7.55 6.60 -10.93
C SER A 24 -8.35 5.68 -10.02
N GLN A 25 -9.42 6.17 -9.38
CA GLN A 25 -10.26 5.37 -8.50
C GLN A 25 -10.97 4.27 -9.25
N VAL A 26 -11.42 4.52 -10.48
CA VAL A 26 -12.01 3.50 -11.34
C VAL A 26 -10.97 2.43 -11.66
N ILE A 27 -9.78 2.83 -12.14
CA ILE A 27 -8.69 1.90 -12.49
C ILE A 27 -8.27 1.07 -11.27
N ALA A 28 -8.06 1.72 -10.12
CA ALA A 28 -7.66 1.10 -8.87
C ALA A 28 -8.70 0.09 -8.36
N THR A 29 -9.98 0.44 -8.43
CA THR A 29 -11.08 -0.44 -8.03
C THR A 29 -11.05 -1.72 -8.85
N PHE A 30 -10.97 -1.63 -10.18
CA PHE A 30 -10.89 -2.83 -11.03
C PHE A 30 -9.61 -3.63 -10.77
N GLN A 31 -8.46 -2.97 -10.64
CA GLN A 31 -7.20 -3.65 -10.36
C GLN A 31 -7.25 -4.47 -9.07
N VAL A 32 -7.76 -3.88 -7.98
CA VAL A 32 -7.94 -4.56 -6.69
C VAL A 32 -8.98 -5.66 -6.83
N PHE A 33 -10.09 -5.43 -7.52
CA PHE A 33 -11.14 -6.43 -7.73
C PHE A 33 -10.62 -7.70 -8.43
N PHE A 34 -9.94 -7.55 -9.56
CA PHE A 34 -9.38 -8.71 -10.29
C PHE A 34 -8.28 -9.41 -9.50
N THR A 35 -7.45 -8.66 -8.77
CA THR A 35 -6.39 -9.24 -7.92
C THR A 35 -6.98 -10.01 -6.74
N ASN A 36 -8.00 -9.47 -6.07
CA ASN A 36 -8.68 -10.15 -4.97
C ASN A 36 -9.39 -11.42 -5.46
N ARG A 37 -10.01 -11.40 -6.63
CA ARG A 37 -10.63 -12.59 -7.23
C ARG A 37 -9.60 -13.67 -7.57
N ALA A 38 -8.44 -13.28 -8.10
CA ALA A 38 -7.34 -14.22 -8.31
C ALA A 38 -6.86 -14.82 -6.98
N LEU A 39 -6.72 -14.01 -5.93
CA LEU A 39 -6.39 -14.50 -4.59
C LEU A 39 -7.46 -15.45 -4.05
N TYR A 40 -8.74 -15.13 -4.21
CA TYR A 40 -9.86 -16.00 -3.80
C TYR A 40 -9.73 -17.40 -4.43
N HIS A 41 -9.48 -17.49 -5.74
CA HIS A 41 -9.28 -18.77 -6.42
C HIS A 41 -8.05 -19.53 -5.91
N THR A 42 -6.95 -18.82 -5.64
CA THR A 42 -5.75 -19.41 -5.02
C THR A 42 -6.05 -19.96 -3.63
N LEU A 43 -6.74 -19.22 -2.78
CA LEU A 43 -7.09 -19.66 -1.43
C LEU A 43 -8.11 -20.80 -1.45
N THR A 44 -9.06 -20.80 -2.39
CA THR A 44 -10.00 -21.90 -2.58
C THR A 44 -9.28 -23.19 -2.94
N ALA A 45 -8.28 -23.12 -3.84
CA ALA A 45 -7.46 -24.28 -4.21
C ALA A 45 -6.60 -24.78 -3.03
N ILE A 46 -6.08 -23.87 -2.21
CA ILE A 46 -5.33 -24.21 -1.00
C ILE A 46 -6.24 -24.88 0.04
N HIS A 47 -7.45 -24.33 0.23
CA HIS A 47 -8.42 -24.88 1.16
C HIS A 47 -8.86 -26.29 0.78
N ALA A 48 -9.08 -26.53 -0.52
CA ALA A 48 -9.42 -27.85 -1.06
C ALA A 48 -8.32 -28.92 -0.84
N GLU A 49 -7.09 -28.50 -0.56
CA GLU A 49 -5.98 -29.39 -0.20
C GLU A 49 -5.85 -29.62 1.32
N GLY A 50 -6.80 -29.11 2.11
CA GLY A 50 -6.88 -29.25 3.57
C GLY A 50 -6.03 -28.25 4.34
N TYR A 51 -5.59 -27.15 3.71
CA TYR A 51 -4.74 -26.15 4.36
C TYR A 51 -5.55 -24.96 4.89
N LEU A 52 -4.99 -24.29 5.91
CA LEU A 52 -5.55 -23.08 6.49
C LEU A 52 -5.39 -21.91 5.51
N THR A 53 -6.42 -21.09 5.38
CA THR A 53 -6.41 -19.89 4.53
C THR A 53 -6.48 -18.62 5.38
N VAL A 54 -5.92 -17.54 4.82
CA VAL A 54 -5.96 -16.18 5.39
C VAL A 54 -6.19 -15.22 4.21
N PRO A 55 -7.38 -14.60 4.10
CA PRO A 55 -8.50 -14.70 5.03
C PRO A 55 -9.08 -16.13 5.12
N ASN A 56 -9.61 -16.49 6.29
CA ASN A 56 -10.28 -17.75 6.55
C ASN A 56 -11.60 -17.85 5.76
N CYS A 57 -12.25 -19.02 5.75
CA CYS A 57 -13.44 -19.24 4.94
C CYS A 57 -14.64 -18.33 5.27
N GLN A 58 -14.74 -17.82 6.49
CA GLN A 58 -15.81 -16.90 6.90
C GLN A 58 -15.60 -15.51 6.30
N THR A 59 -14.35 -15.04 6.27
CA THR A 59 -13.99 -13.71 5.76
C THR A 59 -13.65 -13.72 4.28
N MET A 60 -13.25 -14.85 3.71
CA MET A 60 -12.73 -14.96 2.34
C MET A 60 -13.72 -14.48 1.27
N GLY A 61 -15.02 -14.53 1.54
CA GLY A 61 -16.05 -13.96 0.66
C GLY A 61 -15.87 -12.46 0.37
N SER A 62 -15.29 -11.69 1.31
CA SER A 62 -15.07 -10.25 1.16
C SER A 62 -14.12 -9.90 -0.01
N LEU A 63 -13.26 -10.84 -0.42
CA LEU A 63 -12.38 -10.68 -1.57
C LEU A 63 -13.18 -10.49 -2.89
N LEU A 64 -14.40 -11.01 -2.96
CA LEU A 64 -15.26 -10.91 -4.14
C LEU A 64 -16.12 -9.65 -4.14
N GLU A 65 -16.15 -8.89 -3.05
CA GLU A 65 -17.01 -7.71 -2.93
C GLU A 65 -16.43 -6.51 -3.66
N LEU A 66 -17.28 -5.83 -4.43
CA LEU A 66 -16.90 -4.59 -5.11
C LEU A 66 -16.62 -3.46 -4.10
N SER A 67 -17.38 -3.37 -3.00
CA SER A 67 -17.17 -2.38 -1.93
C SER A 67 -15.76 -2.48 -1.35
N THR A 68 -15.30 -3.69 -1.09
CA THR A 68 -13.95 -3.97 -0.62
C THR A 68 -12.89 -3.54 -1.62
N ALA A 69 -13.13 -3.78 -2.92
CA ALA A 69 -12.25 -3.30 -3.98
C ALA A 69 -12.23 -1.77 -4.12
N VAL A 70 -13.37 -1.10 -3.96
CA VAL A 70 -13.47 0.38 -3.97
C VAL A 70 -12.68 0.96 -2.79
N CYS A 71 -12.94 0.47 -1.59
CA CYS A 71 -12.28 0.93 -0.37
C CYS A 71 -10.76 0.64 -0.40
N GLY A 72 -10.36 -0.56 -0.86
CA GLY A 72 -8.96 -0.90 -1.06
C GLY A 72 -8.28 -0.05 -2.15
N GLY A 73 -9.00 0.23 -3.25
CA GLY A 73 -8.52 1.02 -4.38
C GLY A 73 -8.13 2.45 -4.00
N LEU A 74 -8.72 3.02 -2.95
CA LEU A 74 -8.38 4.36 -2.45
C LEU A 74 -6.89 4.49 -2.13
N PHE A 75 -6.22 3.43 -1.65
CA PHE A 75 -4.78 3.48 -1.41
C PHE A 75 -3.99 3.76 -2.70
N LEU A 76 -4.31 3.06 -3.80
CA LEU A 76 -3.63 3.26 -5.08
C LEU A 76 -3.99 4.61 -5.71
N THR A 77 -5.23 5.07 -5.53
CA THR A 77 -5.70 6.39 -5.96
C THR A 77 -4.96 7.52 -5.29
N LEU A 78 -4.89 7.49 -3.95
CA LEU A 78 -4.23 8.53 -3.17
C LEU A 78 -2.69 8.46 -3.26
N THR A 79 -2.14 7.40 -3.85
CA THR A 79 -0.70 7.25 -4.09
C THR A 79 -0.37 7.42 -5.56
N VAL A 80 -0.40 6.36 -6.37
CA VAL A 80 -0.06 6.38 -7.80
C VAL A 80 -0.93 7.37 -8.56
N GLY A 81 -2.25 7.39 -8.31
CA GLY A 81 -3.18 8.32 -8.95
C GLY A 81 -2.83 9.78 -8.68
N ALA A 82 -2.60 10.12 -7.41
CA ALA A 82 -2.14 11.43 -6.98
C ALA A 82 -0.78 11.80 -7.60
N GLY A 83 0.17 10.85 -7.61
CA GLY A 83 1.48 10.97 -8.24
C GLY A 83 1.41 11.40 -9.70
N ILE A 84 0.70 10.61 -10.50
CA ILE A 84 0.54 10.86 -11.93
C ILE A 84 -0.22 12.17 -12.17
N SER A 85 -1.25 12.46 -11.36
CA SER A 85 -2.04 13.69 -11.49
C SER A 85 -1.21 14.94 -11.21
N VAL A 86 -0.41 14.95 -10.14
CA VAL A 86 0.48 16.07 -9.80
C VAL A 86 1.56 16.25 -10.86
N ALA A 87 2.20 15.15 -11.31
CA ALA A 87 3.22 15.21 -12.36
C ALA A 87 2.65 15.75 -13.68
N THR A 88 1.44 15.31 -14.06
CA THR A 88 0.76 15.77 -15.27
C THR A 88 0.36 17.24 -15.17
N LEU A 89 -0.18 17.66 -14.03
CA LEU A 89 -0.52 19.06 -13.80
C LEU A 89 0.72 19.96 -13.89
N ALA A 90 1.85 19.52 -13.32
CA ALA A 90 3.11 20.23 -13.44
C ALA A 90 3.57 20.32 -14.91
N ALA A 91 3.48 19.23 -15.68
CA ALA A 91 3.79 19.22 -17.10
C ALA A 91 2.90 20.18 -17.92
N ALA A 92 1.58 20.17 -17.67
CA ALA A 92 0.63 21.09 -18.28
C ALA A 92 0.94 22.54 -17.94
N TRP A 93 1.28 22.82 -16.67
CA TRP A 93 1.65 24.16 -16.21
C TRP A 93 2.95 24.65 -16.85
N VAL A 94 3.99 23.80 -16.95
CA VAL A 94 5.25 24.14 -17.62
C VAL A 94 5.00 24.46 -19.10
N TRP A 95 4.22 23.64 -19.79
CA TRP A 95 3.89 23.88 -21.19
C TRP A 95 3.09 25.17 -21.40
N ASP A 96 2.06 25.42 -20.59
CA ASP A 96 1.20 26.61 -20.67
C ASP A 96 1.94 27.90 -20.29
N ARG A 97 2.66 27.91 -19.15
CA ARG A 97 3.24 29.13 -18.55
C ARG A 97 4.68 29.38 -18.95
N ALA A 98 5.53 28.36 -18.88
CA ALA A 98 6.96 28.51 -19.14
C ALA A 98 7.26 28.50 -20.65
N LEU A 99 6.58 27.62 -21.38
CA LEU A 99 6.79 27.39 -22.82
C LEU A 99 5.72 28.05 -23.70
N ARG A 100 4.80 28.82 -23.09
CA ARG A 100 3.78 29.65 -23.76
C ARG A 100 2.94 28.89 -24.79
N ARG A 101 2.61 27.63 -24.51
CA ARG A 101 1.87 26.71 -25.40
C ARG A 101 2.53 26.51 -26.78
N ASN A 102 3.84 26.71 -26.88
CA ASN A 102 4.53 26.47 -28.14
C ASN A 102 4.48 24.96 -28.49
N PRO A 103 3.93 24.58 -29.65
CA PRO A 103 3.77 23.18 -30.04
C PRO A 103 5.11 22.45 -30.20
N PHE A 104 6.19 23.17 -30.52
CA PHE A 104 7.53 22.59 -30.65
C PHE A 104 7.97 21.85 -29.38
N TYR A 105 7.68 22.42 -28.20
CA TYR A 105 8.04 21.80 -26.92
C TYR A 105 7.03 20.77 -26.42
N LEU A 106 5.87 20.62 -27.08
CA LEU A 106 4.92 19.57 -26.75
C LEU A 106 5.44 18.20 -27.22
N ILE A 107 6.11 18.15 -28.37
CA ILE A 107 6.70 16.93 -28.94
C ILE A 107 7.68 16.26 -27.95
N PRO A 108 8.73 16.92 -27.42
CA PRO A 108 9.64 16.29 -26.47
C PRO A 108 8.94 15.88 -25.16
N LEU A 109 7.90 16.60 -24.72
CA LEU A 109 7.12 16.21 -23.54
C LEU A 109 6.34 14.90 -23.80
N LEU A 110 5.73 14.76 -24.97
CA LEU A 110 5.06 13.54 -25.40
C LEU A 110 6.04 12.38 -25.60
N LEU A 111 7.23 12.65 -26.16
CA LEU A 111 8.29 11.64 -26.29
C LEU A 111 8.82 11.18 -24.93
N LEU A 112 8.98 12.09 -23.96
CA LEU A 112 9.38 11.74 -22.60
C LEU A 112 8.32 10.87 -21.91
N TRP A 113 7.04 11.23 -22.05
CA TRP A 113 5.93 10.44 -21.54
C TRP A 113 5.82 9.07 -22.23
N GLY A 114 5.95 9.02 -23.55
CA GLY A 114 5.99 7.80 -24.36
C GLY A 114 7.17 6.90 -23.99
N GLY A 115 8.36 7.48 -23.80
CA GLY A 115 9.55 6.76 -23.35
C GLY A 115 9.40 6.20 -21.95
N PHE A 116 8.83 6.96 -21.02
CA PHE A 116 8.56 6.50 -19.65
C PHE A 116 7.51 5.36 -19.62
N THR A 117 6.43 5.49 -20.41
CA THR A 117 5.40 4.45 -20.54
C THR A 117 5.92 3.18 -21.21
N ALA A 118 6.85 3.29 -22.18
CA ALA A 118 7.51 2.14 -22.76
C ALA A 118 8.51 1.48 -21.78
N GLY A 119 9.32 2.28 -21.09
CA GLY A 119 10.35 1.81 -20.17
C GLY A 119 9.80 1.06 -18.95
N ILE A 120 8.57 1.36 -18.51
CA ILE A 120 7.95 0.65 -17.37
C ILE A 120 7.68 -0.84 -17.65
N HIS A 121 7.69 -1.25 -18.93
CA HIS A 121 7.43 -2.62 -19.35
C HIS A 121 8.69 -3.46 -19.58
N TRP A 122 9.89 -2.94 -19.24
CA TRP A 122 11.13 -3.69 -19.41
C TRP A 122 11.17 -5.01 -18.65
N ASP A 123 10.60 -5.05 -17.44
CA ASP A 123 10.51 -6.27 -16.62
C ASP A 123 9.26 -7.12 -16.95
N GLY A 124 8.47 -6.71 -17.95
CA GLY A 124 7.25 -7.39 -18.39
C GLY A 124 6.03 -6.48 -18.48
N PHE A 125 5.05 -6.89 -19.28
CA PHE A 125 3.81 -6.13 -19.49
C PHE A 125 2.88 -6.19 -18.26
N SER A 126 2.37 -5.03 -17.84
CA SER A 126 1.37 -4.87 -16.77
C SER A 126 0.21 -4.00 -17.27
N PRO A 127 -0.99 -4.58 -17.50
CA PRO A 127 -2.10 -3.88 -18.14
C PRO A 127 -2.59 -2.69 -17.30
N PHE A 128 -2.72 -2.86 -15.99
CA PHE A 128 -3.15 -1.78 -15.11
C PHE A 128 -2.13 -0.66 -15.04
N THR A 129 -0.83 -0.97 -14.95
CA THR A 129 0.23 0.04 -14.99
C THR A 129 0.16 0.88 -16.26
N THR A 130 -0.09 0.24 -17.41
CA THR A 130 -0.34 0.95 -18.67
C THR A 130 -1.52 1.89 -18.53
N LEU A 131 -2.68 1.40 -18.06
CA LEU A 131 -3.90 2.21 -17.90
C LEU A 131 -3.67 3.46 -17.04
N TYR A 132 -2.97 3.36 -15.90
CA TYR A 132 -2.66 4.54 -15.09
C TYR A 132 -1.89 5.59 -15.89
N LEU A 133 -0.86 5.17 -16.63
CA LEU A 133 0.01 6.09 -17.34
C LEU A 133 -0.55 6.57 -18.68
N THR A 134 -1.52 5.88 -19.28
CA THR A 134 -2.10 6.27 -20.57
C THR A 134 -3.42 7.02 -20.43
N VAL A 135 -4.22 6.75 -19.39
CA VAL A 135 -5.56 7.33 -19.24
C VAL A 135 -5.54 8.56 -18.33
N ILE A 136 -4.82 8.53 -17.20
CA ILE A 136 -4.82 9.65 -16.25
C ILE A 136 -4.18 10.91 -16.87
N PRO A 137 -3.00 10.85 -17.52
CA PRO A 137 -2.35 12.07 -18.00
C PRO A 137 -3.18 12.85 -19.03
N PRO A 138 -3.78 12.24 -20.08
CA PRO A 138 -4.62 13.00 -21.01
C PRO A 138 -5.81 13.69 -20.33
N VAL A 139 -6.49 13.01 -19.39
CA VAL A 139 -7.63 13.59 -18.66
C VAL A 139 -7.19 14.78 -17.81
N VAL A 140 -6.12 14.62 -17.02
CA VAL A 140 -5.61 15.68 -16.15
C VAL A 140 -5.04 16.84 -16.97
N PHE A 141 -4.33 16.57 -18.06
CA PHE A 141 -3.75 17.59 -18.93
C PHE A 141 -4.86 18.40 -19.63
N ALA A 142 -5.88 17.73 -20.18
CA ALA A 142 -7.03 18.39 -20.79
C ALA A 142 -7.82 19.22 -19.77
N SER A 143 -8.09 18.66 -18.57
CA SER A 143 -8.71 19.37 -17.46
C SER A 143 -7.90 20.61 -17.07
N ALA A 144 -6.58 20.48 -16.93
CA ALA A 144 -5.73 21.62 -16.60
C ALA A 144 -5.84 22.74 -17.65
N LEU A 145 -5.82 22.42 -18.94
CA LEU A 145 -5.94 23.42 -20.01
C LEU A 145 -7.32 24.07 -20.11
N LEU A 146 -8.38 23.30 -19.83
CA LEU A 146 -9.77 23.77 -19.85
C LEU A 146 -9.98 24.85 -18.78
N TRP A 147 -9.46 24.62 -17.57
CA TRP A 147 -9.71 25.49 -16.41
C TRP A 147 -8.62 26.57 -16.20
N MET A 148 -7.44 26.45 -16.81
CA MET A 148 -6.33 27.38 -16.60
C MET A 148 -6.57 28.81 -17.12
N PRO A 149 -6.35 29.88 -16.29
CA PRO A 149 -6.44 31.30 -16.68
C PRO A 149 -5.69 31.64 -17.96
N PRO A 150 -6.22 32.47 -18.88
CA PRO A 150 -5.44 32.92 -20.03
C PRO A 150 -4.17 33.60 -19.54
N VAL A 151 -3.08 33.46 -20.29
CA VAL A 151 -1.80 34.07 -19.92
C VAL A 151 -1.93 35.58 -20.00
N ASN A 152 -2.00 36.26 -18.85
CA ASN A 152 -1.98 37.70 -18.80
C ASN A 152 -0.54 38.19 -18.98
N LYS A 153 -0.24 38.81 -20.13
CA LYS A 153 1.09 39.34 -20.47
C LYS A 153 1.62 40.38 -19.45
N ASN A 154 0.71 41.01 -18.70
CA ASN A 154 1.05 42.09 -17.75
C ASN A 154 1.20 41.62 -16.30
N ARG A 155 0.96 40.33 -15.98
CA ARG A 155 1.24 39.80 -14.64
C ARG A 155 2.65 39.22 -14.57
N PRO A 156 3.47 39.61 -13.57
CA PRO A 156 4.82 39.10 -13.43
C PRO A 156 4.84 37.57 -13.22
N ARG A 157 5.74 36.89 -13.91
CA ARG A 157 5.95 35.42 -13.88
C ARG A 157 6.21 34.89 -12.46
N HIS A 158 6.71 35.75 -11.57
CA HIS A 158 7.08 35.44 -10.18
C HIS A 158 5.88 35.12 -9.27
N SER A 159 4.66 35.57 -9.62
CA SER A 159 3.46 35.36 -8.79
C SER A 159 3.09 33.88 -8.60
N GLY A 160 3.32 33.03 -9.62
CA GLY A 160 3.11 31.58 -9.52
C GLY A 160 4.20 30.86 -8.73
N LEU A 161 5.43 31.37 -8.75
CA LEU A 161 6.56 30.79 -8.00
C LEU A 161 6.39 30.94 -6.49
N LEU A 162 5.68 31.97 -6.02
CA LEU A 162 5.39 32.18 -4.60
C LEU A 162 4.64 30.99 -3.97
N HIS A 163 3.80 30.28 -4.74
CA HIS A 163 3.08 29.11 -4.27
C HIS A 163 3.95 27.85 -4.15
N LEU A 164 5.10 27.82 -4.84
CA LEU A 164 6.03 26.69 -4.80
C LEU A 164 6.99 26.78 -3.61
N ILE A 165 7.31 28.00 -3.14
CA ILE A 165 8.25 28.22 -2.02
C ILE A 165 7.81 27.45 -0.75
N PRO A 166 6.55 27.56 -0.26
CA PRO A 166 6.11 26.78 0.89
C PRO A 166 6.21 25.28 0.68
N ILE A 167 5.87 24.78 -0.51
CA ILE A 167 5.95 23.34 -0.85
C ILE A 167 7.40 22.87 -0.78
N ILE A 168 8.33 23.65 -1.32
CA ILE A 168 9.77 23.35 -1.27
C ILE A 168 10.28 23.34 0.18
N ILE A 169 9.95 24.37 0.98
CA ILE A 169 10.37 24.46 2.38
C ILE A 169 9.80 23.28 3.18
N LEU A 170 8.50 22.99 3.06
CA LEU A 170 7.87 21.85 3.72
C LEU A 170 8.47 20.52 3.25
N GLY A 171 8.79 20.39 1.97
CA GLY A 171 9.48 19.23 1.43
C GLY A 171 10.86 19.03 2.07
N LEU A 172 11.64 20.10 2.22
CA LEU A 172 12.94 20.06 2.89
C LEU A 172 12.82 19.70 4.39
N LEU A 173 11.78 20.15 5.08
CA LEU A 173 11.50 19.78 6.47
C LEU A 173 10.97 18.35 6.62
N TRP A 174 10.30 17.83 5.59
CA TRP A 174 9.75 16.48 5.53
C TRP A 174 10.85 15.43 5.32
N VAL A 175 11.83 15.70 4.44
CA VAL A 175 12.88 14.73 4.06
C VAL A 175 13.61 14.11 5.27
N PRO A 176 14.08 14.89 6.26
CA PRO A 176 14.75 14.32 7.44
C PRO A 176 13.84 13.40 8.28
N GLN A 177 12.52 13.55 8.20
CA GLN A 177 11.56 12.75 8.96
C GLN A 177 11.22 11.42 8.28
N MET A 178 11.74 11.19 7.07
CA MET A 178 11.48 9.98 6.27
C MET A 178 12.28 8.76 6.76
N GLU A 179 12.37 8.54 8.07
CA GLU A 179 13.01 7.38 8.67
C GLU A 179 12.08 6.14 8.69
N LYS A 180 12.66 4.99 9.05
CA LYS A 180 11.94 3.72 9.29
C LYS A 180 11.00 3.87 10.49
N GLY A 181 9.81 4.40 10.27
CA GLY A 181 8.82 4.61 11.32
C GLY A 181 7.83 5.73 11.05
N LEU A 182 8.02 6.56 10.01
CA LEU A 182 7.17 7.71 9.70
C LEU A 182 5.67 7.40 9.79
N PHE A 183 5.20 6.34 9.13
CA PHE A 183 3.79 5.95 9.16
C PHE A 183 3.30 5.59 10.57
N ILE A 184 4.16 4.97 11.37
CA ILE A 184 3.88 4.62 12.78
C ILE A 184 3.78 5.92 13.60
N HIS A 185 4.71 6.87 13.41
CA HIS A 185 4.65 8.16 14.10
C HIS A 185 3.43 8.99 13.72
N ILE A 186 3.05 9.05 12.44
CA ILE A 186 1.81 9.71 11.98
C ILE A 186 0.60 9.09 12.67
N ARG A 187 0.49 7.76 12.63
CA ARG A 187 -0.62 7.05 13.27
C ARG A 187 -0.68 7.35 14.77
N ASP A 188 0.44 7.22 15.46
CA ASP A 188 0.47 7.28 16.92
C ASP A 188 0.35 8.73 17.43
N HIS A 189 0.92 9.71 16.74
CA HIS A 189 0.96 11.09 17.25
C HIS A 189 -0.12 12.00 16.68
N LEU A 190 -0.67 11.66 15.50
CA LEU A 190 -1.71 12.46 14.85
C LEU A 190 -3.06 11.75 14.82
N LEU A 191 -3.11 10.48 14.41
CA LEU A 191 -4.39 9.81 14.17
C LEU A 191 -5.02 9.26 15.45
N LEU A 192 -4.29 8.47 16.24
CA LEU A 192 -4.85 7.80 17.43
C LEU A 192 -5.14 8.72 18.62
N LYS A 193 -4.75 10.00 18.55
CA LYS A 193 -5.04 10.99 19.60
C LYS A 193 -6.45 11.57 19.54
N ASN A 194 -7.21 11.29 18.49
CA ASN A 194 -8.57 11.83 18.34
C ASN A 194 -9.52 10.83 17.65
N PRO A 195 -10.84 10.92 17.88
CA PRO A 195 -11.80 9.95 17.35
C PRO A 195 -11.87 9.88 15.82
N VAL A 196 -11.63 11.00 15.12
CA VAL A 196 -11.64 11.02 13.65
C VAL A 196 -10.46 10.25 13.10
N GLY A 197 -9.27 10.46 13.65
CA GLY A 197 -8.07 9.74 13.28
C GLY A 197 -8.16 8.24 13.62
N GLU A 198 -8.77 7.86 14.75
CA GLU A 198 -9.05 6.45 15.05
C GLU A 198 -9.91 5.78 13.96
N ARG A 199 -10.95 6.46 13.44
CA ARG A 199 -11.77 5.94 12.33
C ARG A 199 -10.97 5.81 11.03
N ILE A 200 -10.07 6.74 10.73
CA ILE A 200 -9.16 6.64 9.57
C ILE A 200 -8.25 5.41 9.72
N VAL A 201 -7.76 5.17 10.94
CA VAL A 201 -6.89 4.02 11.25
C VAL A 201 -7.64 2.70 11.13
N ASP A 202 -8.86 2.60 11.67
CA ASP A 202 -9.73 1.43 11.52
C ASP A 202 -10.03 1.16 10.05
N PHE A 203 -10.41 2.19 9.29
CA PHE A 203 -10.61 2.07 7.84
C PHE A 203 -9.35 1.55 7.14
N TYR A 204 -8.19 2.14 7.43
CA TYR A 204 -6.93 1.72 6.83
C TYR A 204 -6.64 0.25 7.10
N TYR A 205 -6.68 -0.20 8.36
CA TYR A 205 -6.34 -1.59 8.68
C TYR A 205 -7.41 -2.59 8.23
N ARG A 206 -8.67 -2.18 8.11
CA ARG A 206 -9.72 -3.01 7.51
C ARG A 206 -9.43 -3.31 6.05
N TYR A 207 -8.97 -2.32 5.29
CA TYR A 207 -8.84 -2.45 3.83
C TYR A 207 -7.40 -2.54 3.30
N THR A 208 -6.36 -2.37 4.11
CA THR A 208 -4.95 -2.27 3.65
C THR A 208 -4.45 -3.52 2.92
N LEU A 209 -4.95 -4.71 3.28
CA LEU A 209 -4.44 -5.96 2.69
C LEU A 209 -4.92 -6.19 1.26
N TYR A 210 -6.10 -5.71 0.87
CA TYR A 210 -6.65 -5.88 -0.48
C TYR A 210 -5.76 -5.22 -1.56
N PRO A 211 -5.43 -3.92 -1.51
CA PRO A 211 -4.51 -3.32 -2.46
C PRO A 211 -3.07 -3.76 -2.22
N ALA A 212 -2.70 -4.25 -1.03
CA ALA A 212 -1.35 -4.75 -0.80
C ALA A 212 -1.04 -5.99 -1.65
N GLU A 213 -2.03 -6.83 -1.97
CA GLU A 213 -1.84 -8.00 -2.85
C GLU A 213 -1.49 -7.63 -4.28
N VAL A 214 -1.90 -6.44 -4.74
CA VAL A 214 -1.49 -5.86 -6.03
C VAL A 214 0.01 -5.56 -6.04
N LEU A 215 0.54 -5.09 -4.91
CA LEU A 215 1.89 -4.57 -4.81
C LEU A 215 2.90 -5.63 -4.43
N LYS A 216 2.55 -6.57 -3.54
CA LYS A 216 3.48 -7.53 -2.94
C LYS A 216 4.19 -8.35 -4.03
N PRO A 217 5.54 -8.41 -4.01
CA PRO A 217 6.26 -9.40 -4.79
C PRO A 217 5.92 -10.81 -4.30
N LEU A 218 6.02 -11.81 -5.17
CA LEU A 218 5.55 -13.18 -4.89
C LEU A 218 6.14 -13.76 -3.59
N HIS A 219 7.44 -13.60 -3.32
CA HIS A 219 8.07 -14.08 -2.08
C HIS A 219 7.51 -13.44 -0.80
N ARG A 220 6.85 -12.27 -0.88
CA ARG A 220 6.19 -11.59 0.26
C ARG A 220 4.70 -11.93 0.38
N LYS A 221 4.11 -12.62 -0.59
CA LYS A 221 2.74 -13.15 -0.45
C LYS A 221 2.73 -14.22 0.63
N LEU A 222 1.62 -14.27 1.37
CA LEU A 222 1.48 -15.17 2.51
C LEU A 222 1.49 -16.62 2.04
N PHE A 223 0.67 -16.93 1.04
CA PHE A 223 0.62 -18.23 0.39
C PHE A 223 1.03 -18.12 -1.07
N LYS A 224 1.67 -19.17 -1.57
CA LYS A 224 1.99 -19.38 -2.98
C LYS A 224 1.61 -20.79 -3.35
N THR A 225 1.30 -21.00 -4.61
CA THR A 225 0.91 -22.31 -5.15
C THR A 225 2.04 -22.90 -5.97
N CYS A 226 2.19 -24.22 -5.91
CA CYS A 226 3.12 -24.92 -6.78
C CYS A 226 2.51 -26.20 -7.37
N SER A 227 3.14 -26.71 -8.41
CA SER A 227 2.87 -28.00 -9.02
C SER A 227 4.15 -28.84 -9.03
N LEU A 228 4.05 -30.06 -8.47
CA LEU A 228 5.08 -31.09 -8.50
C LEU A 228 4.62 -32.29 -9.35
N LYS A 229 3.57 -32.14 -10.18
CA LYS A 229 2.94 -33.24 -10.92
C LYS A 229 3.87 -33.94 -11.91
N THR A 230 4.86 -33.23 -12.42
CA THR A 230 5.88 -33.75 -13.35
C THR A 230 6.92 -34.64 -12.66
N LEU A 231 6.97 -34.63 -11.32
CA LEU A 231 7.87 -35.45 -10.53
C LEU A 231 7.20 -36.78 -10.14
N SER A 232 7.93 -37.88 -10.34
CA SER A 232 7.53 -39.21 -9.87
C SER A 232 7.35 -39.23 -8.35
N GLU A 233 6.30 -39.90 -7.89
CA GLU A 233 6.08 -40.11 -6.45
C GLU A 233 7.24 -40.89 -5.83
N GLY A 234 7.68 -40.44 -4.66
CA GLY A 234 8.80 -41.05 -3.94
C GLY A 234 9.50 -40.11 -2.95
N PRO A 235 10.54 -40.59 -2.26
CA PRO A 235 11.28 -39.80 -1.27
C PRO A 235 11.77 -38.44 -1.78
N PRO A 236 12.33 -38.30 -3.01
CA PRO A 236 12.81 -37.00 -3.49
C PRO A 236 11.70 -35.96 -3.67
N LYS A 237 10.50 -36.38 -4.10
CA LYS A 237 9.35 -35.48 -4.24
C LYS A 237 8.85 -35.01 -2.87
N ASN A 238 8.83 -35.92 -1.88
CA ASN A 238 8.43 -35.59 -0.52
C ASN A 238 9.39 -34.60 0.16
N GLU A 239 10.69 -34.74 -0.08
CA GLU A 239 11.70 -33.80 0.42
C GLU A 239 11.49 -32.39 -0.12
N LEU A 240 11.30 -32.27 -1.45
CA LEU A 240 11.00 -30.98 -2.09
C LEU A 240 9.68 -30.39 -1.61
N ARG A 241 8.63 -31.22 -1.51
CA ARG A 241 7.32 -30.82 -0.99
C ARG A 241 7.42 -30.25 0.43
N ASN A 242 8.17 -30.90 1.31
CA ASN A 242 8.39 -30.42 2.68
C ASN A 242 9.19 -29.11 2.71
N ALA A 243 10.26 -29.01 1.91
CA ALA A 243 11.06 -27.79 1.79
C ALA A 243 10.21 -26.59 1.31
N LEU A 244 9.31 -26.83 0.36
CA LEU A 244 8.36 -25.83 -0.15
C LEU A 244 7.31 -25.43 0.90
N LEU A 245 6.71 -26.42 1.58
CA LEU A 245 5.65 -26.18 2.56
C LEU A 245 6.12 -25.34 3.77
N ILE A 246 7.37 -25.52 4.22
CA ILE A 246 7.97 -24.69 5.28
C ILE A 246 7.93 -23.20 4.92
N HIS A 247 8.06 -22.89 3.63
CA HIS A 247 8.03 -21.53 3.08
C HIS A 247 6.66 -21.11 2.50
N ASP A 248 5.60 -21.82 2.89
CA ASP A 248 4.21 -21.56 2.51
C ASP A 248 3.96 -21.65 0.99
N TRP A 249 4.74 -22.50 0.31
CA TRP A 249 4.46 -22.95 -1.06
C TRP A 249 3.68 -24.25 -1.00
N ILE A 250 2.45 -24.21 -1.48
CA ILE A 250 1.46 -25.26 -1.30
C ILE A 250 1.22 -25.95 -2.63
N GLU A 251 1.44 -27.26 -2.69
CA GLU A 251 1.11 -28.06 -3.86
C GLU A 251 -0.41 -28.09 -4.02
N THR A 252 -0.90 -27.70 -5.20
CA THR A 252 -2.34 -27.70 -5.51
C THR A 252 -2.61 -28.34 -6.86
N LYS A 253 -3.86 -28.78 -7.09
CA LYS A 253 -4.29 -29.31 -8.38
C LYS A 253 -4.61 -28.24 -9.43
N LYS A 254 -4.57 -26.95 -9.06
CA LYS A 254 -4.84 -25.79 -9.94
C LYS A 254 -3.93 -25.83 -11.18
N LEU A 255 -4.45 -25.37 -12.32
CA LEU A 255 -3.68 -25.28 -13.57
C LEU A 255 -2.71 -24.08 -13.56
N ASP A 256 -3.19 -22.89 -13.21
CA ASP A 256 -2.39 -21.67 -13.11
C ASP A 256 -1.79 -21.52 -11.71
N VAL A 257 -0.63 -22.13 -11.49
CA VAL A 257 0.13 -22.06 -10.24
C VAL A 257 1.26 -21.03 -10.32
N ASP A 258 1.75 -20.57 -9.17
CA ASP A 258 2.84 -19.58 -9.12
C ASP A 258 4.22 -20.19 -9.44
N LEU A 259 4.38 -21.51 -9.28
CA LEU A 259 5.60 -22.26 -9.55
C LEU A 259 5.31 -23.67 -10.07
N ILE A 260 5.82 -23.98 -11.26
CA ILE A 260 5.93 -25.36 -11.75
C ILE A 260 7.37 -25.80 -11.50
N LEU A 261 7.54 -26.92 -10.79
CA LEU A 261 8.86 -27.46 -10.49
C LEU A 261 9.07 -28.75 -11.27
N GLU A 262 10.08 -28.75 -12.14
CA GLU A 262 10.48 -29.93 -12.91
C GLU A 262 11.89 -30.35 -12.53
N ARG A 263 12.20 -31.63 -12.70
CA ARG A 263 13.54 -32.17 -12.43
C ARG A 263 14.15 -32.71 -13.72
N SER A 264 15.30 -32.18 -14.08
CA SER A 264 16.13 -32.66 -15.17
C SER A 264 17.47 -33.14 -14.61
N GLY A 265 17.55 -34.43 -14.29
CA GLY A 265 18.74 -35.03 -13.65
C GLY A 265 19.05 -34.42 -12.27
N ASN A 266 20.18 -33.70 -12.19
CA ASN A 266 20.63 -32.99 -10.97
C ASN A 266 20.17 -31.51 -10.92
N LEU A 267 19.43 -31.04 -11.91
CA LEU A 267 18.90 -29.69 -11.97
C LEU A 267 17.39 -29.70 -11.67
N LEU A 268 16.95 -28.65 -10.99
CA LEU A 268 15.55 -28.26 -10.85
C LEU A 268 15.29 -27.07 -11.76
N VAL A 269 14.22 -27.15 -12.53
CA VAL A 269 13.70 -26.06 -13.33
C VAL A 269 12.52 -25.48 -12.59
N LEU A 270 12.61 -24.20 -12.24
CA LEU A 270 11.54 -23.42 -11.62
C LEU A 270 10.91 -22.55 -12.70
N GLU A 271 9.65 -22.78 -13.04
CA GLU A 271 8.91 -22.06 -14.08
C GLU A 271 7.67 -21.34 -13.53
N ASP A 272 7.32 -20.18 -14.10
CA ASP A 272 6.11 -19.42 -13.77
C ASP A 272 4.88 -19.78 -14.62
N GLY A 273 4.98 -20.82 -15.48
CA GLY A 273 3.94 -21.24 -16.42
C GLY A 273 3.66 -20.22 -17.54
N LYS A 274 4.48 -19.17 -17.65
CA LYS A 274 4.35 -18.07 -18.63
C LYS A 274 5.64 -17.91 -19.44
N GLY A 275 6.51 -18.93 -19.41
CA GLY A 275 7.76 -18.99 -20.17
C GLY A 275 9.00 -18.48 -19.45
N THR A 276 8.91 -18.02 -18.20
CA THR A 276 10.10 -17.65 -17.42
C THR A 276 10.58 -18.84 -16.60
N ALA A 277 11.80 -19.32 -16.89
CA ALA A 277 12.42 -20.42 -16.17
C ALA A 277 13.73 -20.01 -15.47
N MET A 278 14.02 -20.68 -14.36
CA MET A 278 15.30 -20.61 -13.65
C MET A 278 15.75 -22.03 -13.32
N GLU A 279 16.98 -22.37 -13.70
CA GLU A 279 17.61 -23.63 -13.35
C GLU A 279 18.45 -23.49 -12.08
N ILE A 280 18.41 -24.50 -11.21
CA ILE A 280 19.22 -24.57 -9.99
C ILE A 280 19.55 -26.03 -9.66
N PRO A 281 20.77 -26.36 -9.22
CA PRO A 281 21.08 -27.69 -8.71
C PRO A 281 20.17 -28.10 -7.54
N VAL A 282 19.75 -29.38 -7.50
CA VAL A 282 18.86 -29.91 -6.45
C VAL A 282 19.45 -29.70 -5.05
N ASN A 283 20.76 -29.97 -4.89
CA ASN A 283 21.48 -29.79 -3.63
C ASN A 283 21.54 -28.31 -3.20
N GLU A 284 21.76 -27.38 -4.13
CA GLU A 284 21.75 -25.94 -3.85
C GLU A 284 20.35 -25.52 -3.37
N PHE A 285 19.29 -25.96 -4.08
CA PHE A 285 17.91 -25.66 -3.68
C PHE A 285 17.59 -26.17 -2.27
N LEU A 286 17.88 -27.45 -1.98
CA LEU A 286 17.57 -28.06 -0.69
C LEU A 286 18.38 -27.45 0.47
N SER A 287 19.62 -27.00 0.21
CA SER A 287 20.44 -26.34 1.23
C SER A 287 19.94 -24.94 1.61
N SER A 288 19.26 -24.23 0.70
CA SER A 288 18.76 -22.87 0.94
C SER A 288 17.49 -22.54 0.13
N PRO A 289 16.35 -23.20 0.41
CA PRO A 289 15.14 -23.05 -0.41
C PRO A 289 14.62 -21.61 -0.42
N ALA A 290 14.63 -20.93 0.72
CA ALA A 290 14.20 -19.52 0.83
C ALA A 290 14.96 -18.59 -0.13
N THR A 291 16.28 -18.78 -0.28
CA THR A 291 17.12 -17.96 -1.15
C THR A 291 16.81 -18.24 -2.61
N ALA A 292 16.69 -19.52 -2.99
CA ALA A 292 16.32 -19.93 -4.34
C ALA A 292 14.93 -19.39 -4.74
N LEU A 293 13.93 -19.55 -3.88
CA LEU A 293 12.56 -19.08 -4.11
C LEU A 293 12.49 -17.55 -4.18
N LYS A 294 13.32 -16.82 -3.41
CA LYS A 294 13.45 -15.37 -3.49
C LYS A 294 14.11 -14.91 -4.80
N ARG A 295 15.14 -15.62 -5.28
CA ARG A 295 15.75 -15.38 -6.60
C ARG A 295 14.72 -15.59 -7.71
N PHE A 296 14.01 -16.73 -7.68
CA PHE A 296 12.93 -17.02 -8.62
C PHE A 296 11.86 -15.91 -8.62
N SER A 297 11.32 -15.58 -7.43
CA SER A 297 10.35 -14.50 -7.28
C SER A 297 10.83 -13.14 -7.81
N SER A 298 12.13 -12.86 -7.77
CA SER A 298 12.68 -11.58 -8.25
C SER A 298 12.81 -11.55 -9.77
N ARG A 299 13.02 -12.71 -10.40
CA ARG A 299 13.14 -12.86 -11.85
C ARG A 299 11.80 -12.69 -12.58
N ILE A 300 10.70 -13.04 -11.91
CA ILE A 300 9.34 -12.98 -12.48
C ILE A 300 8.54 -11.73 -12.06
N ASP A 301 9.20 -10.77 -11.40
CA ASP A 301 8.54 -9.62 -10.77
C ASP A 301 8.29 -8.45 -11.72
N LYS A 302 7.13 -8.47 -12.38
CA LYS A 302 6.71 -7.44 -13.35
C LYS A 302 6.29 -6.11 -12.71
N HIS A 303 6.21 -6.03 -11.38
CA HIS A 303 5.63 -4.89 -10.66
C HIS A 303 6.65 -4.05 -9.90
N ARG A 304 7.95 -4.30 -10.11
CA ARG A 304 9.03 -3.57 -9.43
C ARG A 304 8.93 -2.06 -9.60
N ILE A 305 8.81 -1.59 -10.84
CA ILE A 305 8.75 -0.16 -11.13
C ILE A 305 7.42 0.44 -10.62
N PHE A 306 6.30 -0.29 -10.75
CA PHE A 306 5.00 0.14 -10.21
C PHE A 306 5.03 0.33 -8.69
N ARG A 307 5.71 -0.56 -7.95
CA ARG A 307 5.93 -0.39 -6.51
C ARG A 307 6.78 0.84 -6.19
N GLN A 308 7.85 1.09 -6.95
CA GLN A 308 8.68 2.29 -6.77
C GLN A 308 7.87 3.56 -7.02
N LEU A 309 7.09 3.58 -8.11
CA LEU A 309 6.17 4.67 -8.41
C LEU A 309 5.17 4.90 -7.28
N THR A 310 4.56 3.82 -6.75
CA THR A 310 3.65 3.89 -5.60
C THR A 310 4.34 4.50 -4.38
N PHE A 311 5.54 4.03 -4.04
CA PHE A 311 6.31 4.49 -2.89
C PHE A 311 6.67 5.98 -3.00
N TYR A 312 7.26 6.41 -4.12
CA TYR A 312 7.63 7.82 -4.31
C TYR A 312 6.40 8.74 -4.42
N SER A 313 5.30 8.26 -5.01
CA SER A 313 4.06 9.03 -5.07
C SER A 313 3.43 9.21 -3.70
N LEU A 314 3.41 8.15 -2.87
CA LEU A 314 2.97 8.24 -1.48
C LEU A 314 3.82 9.22 -0.67
N LEU A 315 5.12 9.24 -0.94
CA LEU A 315 6.09 10.01 -0.18
C LEU A 315 6.09 11.51 -0.51
N PHE A 316 5.94 11.85 -1.78
CA PHE A 316 6.06 13.23 -2.25
C PHE A 316 4.75 13.79 -2.80
N ALA A 317 4.08 13.06 -3.68
CA ALA A 317 2.91 13.59 -4.38
C ALA A 317 1.65 13.62 -3.53
N PHE A 318 1.49 12.67 -2.59
CA PHE A 318 0.36 12.68 -1.67
C PHE A 318 0.37 13.91 -0.74
N PRO A 319 1.48 14.28 -0.06
CA PRO A 319 1.56 15.55 0.67
C PRO A 319 1.29 16.79 -0.19
N ILE A 320 1.80 16.84 -1.42
CA ILE A 320 1.54 17.94 -2.36
C ILE A 320 0.05 18.01 -2.73
N THR A 321 -0.59 16.86 -2.93
CA THR A 321 -2.03 16.77 -3.20
C THR A 321 -2.85 17.29 -2.03
N LEU A 322 -2.52 16.87 -0.80
CA LEU A 322 -3.16 17.40 0.42
C LEU A 322 -2.98 18.91 0.54
N TYR A 323 -1.78 19.43 0.25
CA TYR A 323 -1.51 20.86 0.25
C TYR A 323 -2.41 21.61 -0.76
N ILE A 324 -2.53 21.12 -1.99
CA ILE A 324 -3.36 21.75 -3.03
C ILE A 324 -4.85 21.72 -2.65
N LEU A 325 -5.33 20.61 -2.08
CA LEU A 325 -6.70 20.48 -1.59
C LEU A 325 -6.98 21.47 -0.44
N LEU A 326 -6.08 21.52 0.55
CA LEU A 326 -6.21 22.41 1.70
C LEU A 326 -6.15 23.89 1.28
N TYR A 327 -5.24 24.22 0.37
CA TYR A 327 -5.14 25.56 -0.21
C TYR A 327 -6.45 25.96 -0.87
N SER A 328 -7.03 25.06 -1.68
CA SER A 328 -8.28 25.34 -2.38
C SER A 328 -9.46 25.51 -1.42
N LEU A 329 -9.48 24.75 -0.32
CA LEU A 329 -10.48 24.90 0.75
C LEU A 329 -10.37 26.26 1.44
N PHE A 330 -9.18 26.63 1.93
CA PHE A 330 -8.98 27.93 2.57
C PHE A 330 -9.21 29.09 1.61
N PHE A 331 -8.80 28.96 0.35
CA PHE A 331 -9.01 29.99 -0.66
C PHE A 331 -10.50 30.20 -0.94
N SER A 332 -11.27 29.12 -1.05
CA SER A 332 -12.73 29.21 -1.27
C SER A 332 -13.43 29.87 -0.08
N PHE A 333 -13.01 29.55 1.15
CA PHE A 333 -13.55 30.15 2.36
C PHE A 333 -13.21 31.66 2.46
N LEU A 334 -11.94 32.03 2.29
CA LEU A 334 -11.49 33.41 2.42
C LEU A 334 -11.87 34.30 1.22
N GLY A 335 -12.04 33.71 0.04
CA GLY A 335 -12.42 34.41 -1.18
C GLY A 335 -13.82 35.04 -1.12
N GLY A 336 -14.68 34.56 -0.21
CA GLY A 336 -15.98 35.19 0.05
C GLY A 336 -15.89 36.55 0.75
N TRP A 337 -14.80 36.85 1.46
CA TRP A 337 -14.67 38.03 2.33
C TRP A 337 -13.46 38.92 2.03
N ALA A 338 -12.54 38.48 1.16
CA ALA A 338 -11.30 39.19 0.87
C ALA A 338 -11.02 39.26 -0.63
N SER A 339 -10.20 40.25 -1.03
CA SER A 339 -9.72 40.33 -2.42
C SER A 339 -8.95 39.04 -2.80
N ALA A 340 -9.00 38.64 -4.06
CA ALA A 340 -8.37 37.40 -4.52
C ALA A 340 -6.87 37.30 -4.18
N GLY A 341 -6.13 38.42 -4.21
CA GLY A 341 -4.72 38.46 -3.83
C GLY A 341 -4.50 38.25 -2.33
N THR A 342 -5.30 38.91 -1.49
CA THR A 342 -5.24 38.77 -0.03
C THR A 342 -5.68 37.38 0.42
N ALA A 343 -6.76 36.85 -0.16
CA ALA A 343 -7.24 35.50 0.10
C ALA A 343 -6.16 34.47 -0.24
N SER A 344 -5.54 34.57 -1.42
CA SER A 344 -4.43 33.71 -1.87
C SER A 344 -3.27 33.70 -0.87
N MET A 345 -2.76 34.87 -0.46
CA MET A 345 -1.63 34.95 0.46
C MET A 345 -1.96 34.36 1.85
N ARG A 346 -3.16 34.66 2.36
CA ARG A 346 -3.64 34.09 3.64
C ARG A 346 -3.81 32.58 3.55
N SER A 347 -4.32 32.04 2.45
CA SER A 347 -4.46 30.59 2.24
C SER A 347 -3.10 29.88 2.19
N VAL A 348 -2.10 30.48 1.53
CA VAL A 348 -0.72 29.96 1.55
C VAL A 348 -0.17 29.93 2.97
N ALA A 349 -0.29 31.04 3.70
CA ALA A 349 0.17 31.11 5.08
C ALA A 349 -0.51 30.06 5.97
N LEU A 350 -1.85 29.94 5.89
CA LEU A 350 -2.61 28.95 6.65
C LEU A 350 -2.20 27.51 6.31
N CYS A 351 -1.99 27.18 5.03
CA CYS A 351 -1.51 25.85 4.64
C CYS A 351 -0.12 25.57 5.20
N PHE A 352 0.79 26.55 5.10
CA PHE A 352 2.15 26.42 5.62
C PHE A 352 2.16 26.18 7.12
N PHE A 353 1.43 27.00 7.90
CA PHE A 353 1.35 26.83 9.35
C PHE A 353 0.64 25.53 9.75
N THR A 354 -0.43 25.14 9.04
CA THR A 354 -1.12 23.85 9.28
C THR A 354 -0.16 22.69 9.05
N ALA A 355 0.57 22.70 7.93
CA ALA A 355 1.56 21.67 7.64
C ALA A 355 2.69 21.66 8.68
N LEU A 356 3.20 22.83 9.08
CA LEU A 356 4.24 22.93 10.12
C LEU A 356 3.75 22.36 11.46
N ILE A 357 2.52 22.67 11.87
CA ILE A 357 1.89 22.13 13.09
C ILE A 357 1.76 20.60 13.01
N LEU A 358 1.40 20.04 11.84
CA LEU A 358 1.32 18.59 11.64
C LEU A 358 2.68 17.89 11.71
N LEU A 359 3.78 18.59 11.40
CA LEU A 359 5.14 18.06 11.50
C LEU A 359 5.68 18.10 12.95
N LEU A 360 5.24 19.04 13.79
CA LEU A 360 5.78 19.20 15.16
C LEU A 360 5.73 17.92 16.03
N PRO A 361 4.63 17.14 16.06
CA PRO A 361 4.57 15.91 16.85
C PRO A 361 5.50 14.81 16.33
N LEU A 362 5.84 14.81 15.04
CA LEU A 362 6.72 13.83 14.42
C LEU A 362 8.19 14.06 14.80
N CYS A 363 8.56 15.28 15.20
CA CYS A 363 9.89 15.61 15.71
C CYS A 363 10.10 15.24 17.19
N ARG A 364 9.04 14.84 17.91
CA ARG A 364 9.13 14.48 19.34
C ARG A 364 9.31 12.97 19.48
N ASN A 365 10.39 12.58 20.16
CA ASN A 365 10.59 11.19 20.57
C ASN A 365 9.95 11.01 21.95
N ASP A 366 8.74 10.46 21.99
CA ASP A 366 7.99 10.30 23.23
C ASP A 366 8.35 8.95 23.87
N SER A 367 9.26 8.96 24.86
CA SER A 367 9.59 7.80 25.68
C SER A 367 8.47 7.53 26.68
N ARG A 368 7.42 6.85 26.24
CA ARG A 368 6.32 6.49 27.14
C ARG A 368 6.77 5.42 28.12
N LYS A 369 6.66 5.73 29.42
CA LYS A 369 6.72 4.71 30.47
C LYS A 369 5.51 3.79 30.31
N THR A 370 5.76 2.50 30.12
CA THR A 370 4.68 1.50 30.06
C THR A 370 4.36 1.06 31.48
N ASP A 371 3.09 1.13 31.82
CA ASP A 371 2.53 0.53 33.03
C ASP A 371 1.42 -0.45 32.61
N ARG A 372 1.23 -1.52 33.40
CA ARG A 372 0.19 -2.53 33.20
C ARG A 372 -1.22 -1.92 33.27
N THR A 373 -1.39 -0.82 34.01
CA THR A 373 -2.64 -0.05 34.09
C THR A 373 -3.14 0.44 32.73
N LEU A 374 -2.23 0.65 31.76
CA LEU A 374 -2.57 1.09 30.40
C LEU A 374 -3.35 0.04 29.61
N LEU A 375 -3.31 -1.23 30.00
CA LEU A 375 -4.11 -2.30 29.38
C LEU A 375 -5.62 -2.06 29.55
N ALA A 376 -6.02 -1.44 30.65
CA ALA A 376 -7.42 -1.11 30.94
C ALA A 376 -7.80 0.31 30.50
N SER A 377 -6.91 1.03 29.80
CA SER A 377 -7.16 2.40 29.38
C SER A 377 -8.35 2.49 28.41
N PRO A 378 -9.20 3.54 28.50
CA PRO A 378 -10.22 3.79 27.49
C PRO A 378 -9.61 4.12 26.11
N HIS A 379 -8.36 4.58 26.07
CA HIS A 379 -7.70 5.01 24.85
C HIS A 379 -7.06 3.85 24.09
N THR A 380 -7.50 3.60 22.85
CA THR A 380 -6.95 2.57 21.95
C THR A 380 -5.43 2.65 21.85
N GLN A 381 -4.91 3.88 21.78
CA GLN A 381 -3.49 4.13 21.67
C GLN A 381 -2.70 3.57 22.85
N GLU A 382 -3.17 3.77 24.08
CA GLU A 382 -2.47 3.34 25.28
C GLU A 382 -2.46 1.81 25.39
N ARG A 383 -3.60 1.17 25.10
CA ARG A 383 -3.69 -0.30 25.04
C ARG A 383 -2.80 -0.89 23.94
N TYR A 384 -2.77 -0.26 22.76
CA TYR A 384 -1.89 -0.66 21.66
C TYR A 384 -0.41 -0.59 22.05
N TRP A 385 0.00 0.52 22.68
CA TRP A 385 1.37 0.68 23.13
C TRP A 385 1.72 -0.30 24.24
N ALA A 386 0.84 -0.50 25.22
CA ALA A 386 1.01 -1.50 26.27
C ALA A 386 1.19 -2.91 25.68
N ALA A 387 0.31 -3.33 24.76
CA ALA A 387 0.42 -4.62 24.09
C ALA A 387 1.78 -4.81 23.39
N LYS A 388 2.28 -3.75 22.73
CA LYS A 388 3.54 -3.78 21.98
C LYS A 388 4.77 -3.84 22.90
N THR A 389 4.79 -3.06 23.98
CA THR A 389 5.96 -2.96 24.87
C THR A 389 6.05 -4.14 25.83
N LEU A 390 4.91 -4.67 26.27
CA LEU A 390 4.84 -5.85 27.14
C LEU A 390 5.32 -7.14 26.44
N GLY A 391 5.37 -7.16 25.10
CA GLY A 391 5.91 -8.29 24.33
C GLY A 391 7.38 -8.62 24.60
N VAL A 392 8.16 -7.69 25.18
CA VAL A 392 9.58 -7.87 25.50
C VAL A 392 9.79 -8.48 26.89
N SER A 393 8.78 -8.45 27.76
CA SER A 393 8.87 -9.03 29.10
C SER A 393 8.78 -10.55 29.07
N GLN A 394 9.43 -11.24 30.02
CA GLN A 394 9.34 -12.71 30.17
C GLN A 394 8.34 -13.15 31.26
N SER A 395 7.66 -12.21 31.93
CA SER A 395 6.76 -12.59 33.05
C SER A 395 5.53 -13.37 32.58
N HIS A 396 5.02 -14.27 33.43
CA HIS A 396 3.83 -15.07 33.14
C HIS A 396 2.54 -14.25 33.19
N GLU A 397 2.44 -13.28 34.10
CA GLU A 397 1.26 -12.39 34.19
C GLU A 397 1.04 -11.63 32.88
N ILE A 398 2.12 -11.12 32.28
CA ILE A 398 2.07 -10.41 31.00
C ILE A 398 1.66 -11.33 29.84
N TYR A 399 1.96 -12.63 29.93
CA TYR A 399 1.48 -13.58 28.94
C TYR A 399 -0.06 -13.68 28.96
N GLU A 400 -0.67 -13.79 30.14
CA GLU A 400 -2.13 -13.84 30.28
C GLU A 400 -2.79 -12.52 29.87
N ASP A 401 -2.19 -11.39 30.22
CA ASP A 401 -2.65 -10.06 29.78
C ASP A 401 -2.70 -9.95 28.24
N LEU A 402 -1.69 -10.47 27.54
CA LEU A 402 -1.66 -10.47 26.07
C LEU A 402 -2.73 -11.40 25.48
N LEU A 403 -3.05 -12.51 26.13
CA LEU A 403 -4.15 -13.39 25.70
C LEU A 403 -5.52 -12.74 25.91
N GLU A 404 -5.67 -11.93 26.96
CA GLU A 404 -6.87 -11.14 27.21
C GLU A 404 -7.07 -10.07 26.14
N LEU A 405 -5.99 -9.37 25.74
CA LEU A 405 -6.02 -8.38 24.66
C LEU A 405 -6.41 -8.96 23.29
N LEU A 406 -6.42 -10.28 23.10
CA LEU A 406 -7.02 -10.89 21.90
C LEU A 406 -8.54 -10.69 21.80
N LYS A 407 -9.18 -10.23 22.88
CA LYS A 407 -10.60 -9.87 22.94
C LYS A 407 -10.84 -8.36 22.80
N ASP A 408 -9.79 -7.55 22.61
CA ASP A 408 -9.91 -6.09 22.50
C ASP A 408 -10.81 -5.72 21.32
N PRO A 409 -11.71 -4.73 21.47
CA PRO A 409 -12.58 -4.28 20.37
C PRO A 409 -11.79 -3.70 19.19
N SER A 410 -10.56 -3.24 19.41
CA SER A 410 -9.75 -2.59 18.41
C SER A 410 -8.83 -3.57 17.68
N PRO A 411 -8.98 -3.77 16.35
CA PRO A 411 -8.15 -4.70 15.58
C PRO A 411 -6.64 -4.43 15.66
N ILE A 412 -6.25 -3.17 15.86
CA ILE A 412 -4.84 -2.80 15.98
C ILE A 412 -4.22 -3.28 17.31
N VAL A 413 -5.00 -3.26 18.40
CA VAL A 413 -4.57 -3.76 19.72
C VAL A 413 -4.44 -5.28 19.67
N VAL A 414 -5.43 -5.96 19.10
CA VAL A 414 -5.39 -7.42 18.87
C VAL A 414 -4.16 -7.81 18.03
N SER A 415 -3.90 -7.07 16.94
CA SER A 415 -2.74 -7.30 16.08
C SER A 415 -1.41 -7.09 16.81
N ALA A 416 -1.33 -6.08 17.69
CA ALA A 416 -0.17 -5.86 18.54
C ALA A 416 0.04 -6.99 19.55
N ALA A 417 -1.04 -7.48 20.17
CA ALA A 417 -0.98 -8.62 21.10
C ALA A 417 -0.50 -9.90 20.39
N LEU A 418 -1.04 -10.21 19.20
CA LEU A 418 -0.60 -11.35 18.38
C LEU A 418 0.88 -11.23 18.00
N PHE A 419 1.32 -10.05 17.58
CA PHE A 419 2.72 -9.79 17.29
C PHE A 419 3.62 -10.05 18.51
N SER A 420 3.25 -9.52 19.67
CA SER A 420 3.96 -9.71 20.94
C SER A 420 4.00 -11.17 21.38
N LEU A 421 2.88 -11.91 21.29
CA LEU A 421 2.85 -13.34 21.57
C LEU A 421 3.81 -14.13 20.67
N GLY A 422 3.89 -13.76 19.37
CA GLY A 422 4.83 -14.36 18.43
C GLY A 422 6.30 -14.06 18.77
N GLN A 423 6.61 -12.87 19.31
CA GLN A 423 7.97 -12.51 19.73
C GLN A 423 8.42 -13.25 20.99
N ARG A 424 7.50 -13.50 21.93
CA ARG A 424 7.81 -14.17 23.19
C ARG A 424 8.27 -15.61 23.02
N GLY A 425 7.94 -16.27 21.91
CA GLY A 425 8.40 -17.63 21.62
C GLY A 425 7.68 -18.75 22.40
N GLU A 426 6.69 -18.41 23.24
CA GLU A 426 5.95 -19.39 24.05
C GLU A 426 5.00 -20.24 23.19
N ARG A 427 5.45 -21.44 22.80
CA ARG A 427 4.70 -22.36 21.93
C ARG A 427 3.29 -22.73 22.43
N LYS A 428 3.02 -22.63 23.73
CA LYS A 428 1.67 -22.83 24.29
C LYS A 428 0.63 -21.84 23.74
N ALA A 429 1.05 -20.69 23.19
CA ALA A 429 0.14 -19.73 22.55
C ALA A 429 -0.43 -20.24 21.22
N ILE A 430 0.19 -21.24 20.58
CA ILE A 430 -0.19 -21.73 19.24
C ILE A 430 -1.67 -22.14 19.18
N SER A 431 -2.16 -22.90 20.16
CA SER A 431 -3.55 -23.38 20.18
C SER A 431 -4.54 -22.21 20.28
N ARG A 432 -4.25 -21.23 21.14
CA ARG A 432 -5.10 -20.06 21.36
C ARG A 432 -5.10 -19.14 20.14
N ILE A 433 -3.95 -18.93 19.50
CA ILE A 433 -3.84 -18.14 18.27
C ILE A 433 -4.57 -18.83 17.11
N LEU A 434 -4.46 -20.15 16.96
CA LEU A 434 -5.22 -20.91 15.95
C LEU A 434 -6.73 -20.77 16.14
N GLN A 435 -7.22 -20.88 17.38
CA GLN A 435 -8.63 -20.68 17.69
C GLN A 435 -9.08 -19.26 17.30
N HIS A 436 -8.29 -18.24 17.67
CA HIS A 436 -8.59 -16.85 17.34
C HIS A 436 -8.61 -16.61 15.82
N LEU A 437 -7.63 -17.15 15.08
CA LEU A 437 -7.57 -17.04 13.62
C LEU A 437 -8.83 -17.63 12.95
N LYS A 438 -9.32 -18.76 13.45
CA LYS A 438 -10.51 -19.44 12.90
C LYS A 438 -11.81 -18.65 13.10
N ILE A 439 -11.95 -17.91 14.19
CA ILE A 439 -13.19 -17.18 14.54
C ILE A 439 -13.13 -15.69 14.19
N SER A 440 -11.94 -15.14 13.94
CA SER A 440 -11.79 -13.71 13.63
C SER A 440 -12.38 -13.42 12.27
N GLU A 441 -13.18 -12.36 12.15
CA GLU A 441 -13.72 -11.87 10.89
C GLU A 441 -12.83 -10.77 10.25
N HIS A 442 -11.73 -10.41 10.91
CA HIS A 442 -10.88 -9.30 10.49
C HIS A 442 -9.63 -9.78 9.77
N TYR A 443 -9.56 -9.56 8.45
CA TYR A 443 -8.46 -10.06 7.60
C TYR A 443 -7.07 -9.64 8.11
N TYR A 444 -6.89 -8.37 8.52
CA TYR A 444 -5.60 -7.91 9.07
C TYR A 444 -5.18 -8.64 10.36
N VAL A 445 -6.13 -8.93 11.25
CA VAL A 445 -5.88 -9.66 12.50
C VAL A 445 -5.46 -11.09 12.18
N GLN A 446 -6.15 -11.75 11.26
CA GLN A 446 -5.78 -13.09 10.80
C GLN A 446 -4.38 -13.15 10.19
N TRP A 447 -3.98 -12.11 9.44
CA TRP A 447 -2.62 -12.00 8.90
C TRP A 447 -1.57 -11.93 10.01
N TYR A 448 -1.82 -11.15 11.07
CA TYR A 448 -0.95 -11.11 12.26
C TYR A 448 -0.94 -12.44 13.02
N ALA A 449 -2.09 -13.10 13.15
CA ALA A 449 -2.20 -14.39 13.82
C ALA A 449 -1.36 -15.44 13.08
N TYR A 450 -1.45 -15.52 11.75
CA TYR A 450 -0.63 -16.42 10.95
C TYR A 450 0.87 -16.13 11.10
N LYS A 451 1.26 -14.86 11.05
CA LYS A 451 2.66 -14.44 11.27
C LYS A 451 3.16 -14.86 12.65
N ALA A 452 2.35 -14.67 13.69
CA ALA A 452 2.68 -15.08 15.04
C ALA A 452 2.87 -16.59 15.14
N LEU A 453 1.99 -17.39 14.52
CA LEU A 453 2.13 -18.84 14.45
C LEU A 453 3.46 -19.27 13.81
N LYS A 454 3.81 -18.69 12.65
CA LYS A 454 5.08 -18.99 11.98
C LYS A 454 6.28 -18.63 12.85
N ASN A 455 6.24 -17.51 13.57
CA ASN A 455 7.31 -17.11 14.50
C ASN A 455 7.45 -18.09 15.69
N LEU A 456 6.36 -18.70 16.14
CA LEU A 456 6.37 -19.74 17.19
C LEU A 456 6.83 -21.11 16.68
N GLY A 457 7.18 -21.23 15.40
CA GLY A 457 7.58 -22.50 14.78
C GLY A 457 6.42 -23.42 14.46
N TRP A 458 5.19 -22.90 14.41
CA TRP A 458 4.05 -23.67 13.89
C TRP A 458 4.21 -23.88 12.39
N ASN A 459 4.16 -25.14 11.99
CA ASN A 459 4.10 -25.55 10.60
C ASN A 459 2.70 -26.02 10.27
N GLN A 460 2.19 -25.52 9.14
CA GLN A 460 0.90 -25.91 8.64
C GLN A 460 0.89 -27.40 8.27
N LYS A 461 -0.17 -28.10 8.64
CA LYS A 461 -0.43 -29.49 8.26
C LYS A 461 -1.75 -29.56 7.50
N LYS A 462 -1.89 -30.56 6.62
CA LYS A 462 -3.17 -30.87 6.00
C LYS A 462 -4.15 -31.32 7.08
N ASP A 463 -5.30 -30.68 7.16
CA ASP A 463 -6.45 -31.19 7.89
C ASP A 463 -7.07 -32.30 7.05
N ILE A 464 -6.95 -33.55 7.50
CA ILE A 464 -7.43 -34.73 6.76
C ILE A 464 -8.97 -34.85 6.85
N ARG A 465 -9.63 -33.95 7.61
CA ARG A 465 -11.07 -33.98 7.87
C ARG A 465 -11.90 -32.99 7.04
N SER A 466 -11.28 -32.22 6.13
CA SER A 466 -11.97 -31.20 5.31
C SER A 466 -12.56 -31.76 4.02
#